data_AF-A0A9N9BP59-F1
#
_entry.id   AF-A0A9N9BP59-F1
#
_cell.length_a   1.000
_cell.length_b   1.000
_cell.length_c   1.000
_cell.angle_alpha   90.00
_cell.angle_beta   90.00
_cell.angle_gamma   90.00
#
_symmetry.space_group_name_H-M   'P 1'
#
loop_
_entity.id
_entity.type
_entity.pdbx_description
1 polymer ?
#
loop_
_entity_poly.entity_id
_entity_poly.type
_entity_poly.pdbx_seq_one_letter_code
_entity_poly.pdbx_strand_id
1 'polypeptide(L)'
;VTEKELASMENFIDQPIWDDVEPIPQDDGPDPLAPIAYSREYSRAMDLFRAITRQKELSERALKLTETIIELNPAHYTVWNYRQQILNAINYDLNEELNFVDSCVEQHPKNYQVWHHRQVIVDKLNDSSRELPFITGILDDDSKNYHAWSYRQWVIKRFNLWKQELVFVDSLLEKDVRNNSAWNQRYFYVFSNPEEVTEEIINSEIEYAIEKIRLTPNNISPWNYIKGVIEKSGKSIEILENICKELREAGIISPHLLGCLVDIHENRARAGSNEDKQEAIKICKLLAGEHDRIRKKYWEYREHTIVTY
;
A
#
# COMPACT_ATOMS: atom_id res chain seq x y z
N VAL A 1 4.67 18.67 -16.45
CA VAL A 1 5.78 19.51 -16.96
C VAL A 1 5.20 20.58 -17.88
N THR A 2 5.35 21.84 -17.50
CA THR A 2 4.93 23.01 -18.31
C THR A 2 5.98 23.31 -19.38
N GLU A 3 5.61 24.00 -20.47
CA GLU A 3 6.55 24.41 -21.55
C GLU A 3 7.79 25.18 -21.01
N LYS A 4 7.63 25.88 -19.88
CA LYS A 4 8.69 26.66 -19.25
C LYS A 4 9.72 25.80 -18.51
N GLU A 5 9.30 24.66 -17.95
CA GLU A 5 10.18 23.67 -17.30
C GLU A 5 10.98 22.91 -18.36
N LEU A 6 10.34 22.49 -19.45
CA LEU A 6 11.01 21.87 -20.61
C LEU A 6 12.11 22.78 -21.19
N ALA A 7 11.81 24.08 -21.36
CA ALA A 7 12.80 25.06 -21.82
C ALA A 7 13.98 25.25 -20.85
N SER A 8 13.77 25.06 -19.54
CA SER A 8 14.85 25.13 -18.53
C SER A 8 15.74 23.87 -18.53
N MET A 9 15.18 22.71 -18.87
CA MET A 9 15.89 21.44 -18.99
C MET A 9 16.70 21.33 -20.28
N GLU A 10 16.16 21.78 -21.42
CA GLU A 10 16.91 21.96 -22.68
C GLU A 10 18.16 22.82 -22.44
N ASN A 11 18.04 23.82 -21.57
CA ASN A 11 19.13 24.73 -21.25
C ASN A 11 20.20 24.12 -20.35
N PHE A 12 20.06 22.92 -19.75
CA PHE A 12 21.09 22.31 -18.91
C PHE A 12 21.97 21.28 -19.65
N ILE A 13 21.36 20.38 -20.40
CA ILE A 13 22.05 19.27 -21.11
C ILE A 13 22.86 19.71 -22.33
N ASP A 14 22.64 20.95 -22.79
CA ASP A 14 23.35 21.60 -23.90
C ASP A 14 24.34 22.69 -23.40
N GLN A 15 24.57 22.81 -22.08
CA GLN A 15 25.52 23.80 -21.54
C GLN A 15 26.99 23.42 -21.82
N PRO A 16 27.89 24.41 -21.92
CA PRO A 16 29.34 24.18 -22.09
C PRO A 16 29.98 23.33 -20.99
N ILE A 17 29.31 23.16 -19.84
CA ILE A 17 29.75 22.25 -18.78
C ILE A 17 29.79 20.78 -19.24
N TRP A 18 29.27 20.44 -20.41
CA TRP A 18 29.30 19.10 -20.98
C TRP A 18 30.30 18.93 -22.14
N ASP A 19 31.06 19.98 -22.49
CA ASP A 19 31.98 19.96 -23.65
C ASP A 19 33.14 18.97 -23.48
N ASP A 20 33.47 18.59 -22.25
CA ASP A 20 34.49 17.59 -21.91
C ASP A 20 33.97 16.14 -21.93
N VAL A 21 32.66 15.94 -22.12
CA VAL A 21 32.01 14.63 -22.08
C VAL A 21 31.50 14.25 -23.47
N GLU A 22 32.11 13.23 -24.07
CA GLU A 22 31.57 12.62 -25.30
C GLU A 22 30.34 11.74 -24.95
N PRO A 23 29.13 12.08 -25.41
CA PRO A 23 27.91 11.34 -25.10
C PRO A 23 27.92 9.96 -25.75
N ILE A 24 27.37 8.96 -25.04
CA ILE A 24 27.33 7.57 -25.53
C ILE A 24 25.89 7.22 -25.93
N PRO A 25 25.58 7.02 -27.23
CA PRO A 25 24.24 6.64 -27.66
C PRO A 25 23.80 5.29 -27.10
N GLN A 26 22.48 5.07 -27.02
CA GLN A 26 21.93 3.75 -26.72
C GLN A 26 22.22 2.80 -27.88
N ASP A 27 22.74 1.61 -27.58
CA ASP A 27 22.92 0.54 -28.55
C ASP A 27 21.77 -0.48 -28.41
N ASP A 28 20.75 -0.35 -29.25
CA ASP A 28 19.62 -1.28 -29.34
C ASP A 28 19.85 -2.38 -30.40
N GLY A 29 21.06 -2.47 -30.94
CA GLY A 29 21.42 -3.39 -32.03
C GLY A 29 20.91 -2.96 -33.41
N PRO A 30 21.20 -3.77 -34.46
CA PRO A 30 20.86 -3.43 -35.84
C PRO A 30 19.35 -3.52 -36.15
N ASP A 31 18.63 -4.40 -35.46
CA ASP A 31 17.20 -4.67 -35.66
C ASP A 31 16.46 -4.59 -34.31
N PRO A 32 16.22 -3.37 -33.78
CA PRO A 32 15.70 -3.21 -32.42
C PRO A 32 14.25 -3.69 -32.30
N LEU A 33 13.96 -4.43 -31.23
CA LEU A 33 12.59 -4.81 -30.86
C LEU A 33 11.99 -3.75 -29.93
N ALA A 34 10.86 -3.18 -30.32
CA ALA A 34 10.16 -2.11 -29.61
C ALA A 34 11.02 -0.85 -29.34
N PRO A 35 11.67 -0.26 -30.38
CA PRO A 35 12.41 0.98 -30.20
C PRO A 35 11.46 2.10 -29.78
N ILE A 36 11.87 2.88 -28.79
CA ILE A 36 11.13 4.05 -28.35
C ILE A 36 11.66 5.26 -29.13
N ALA A 37 10.76 5.99 -29.79
CA ALA A 37 11.09 7.27 -30.39
C ALA A 37 11.20 8.34 -29.30
N TYR A 38 12.36 8.37 -28.62
CA TYR A 38 12.62 9.32 -27.55
C TYR A 38 12.64 10.78 -28.05
N SER A 39 12.29 11.72 -27.16
CA SER A 39 12.54 13.13 -27.43
C SER A 39 14.04 13.41 -27.49
N ARG A 40 14.42 14.54 -28.11
CA ARG A 40 15.82 14.98 -28.15
C ARG A 40 16.38 15.14 -26.74
N GLU A 41 15.60 15.72 -25.82
CA GLU A 41 16.08 15.99 -24.47
C GLU A 41 16.36 14.68 -23.72
N TYR A 42 15.43 13.72 -23.77
CA TYR A 42 15.62 12.44 -23.10
C TYR A 42 16.79 11.65 -23.67
N SER A 43 16.90 11.58 -25.01
CA SER A 43 18.01 10.89 -25.67
C SER A 43 19.34 11.51 -25.25
N ARG A 44 19.47 12.85 -25.33
CA ARG A 44 20.69 13.56 -24.98
C ARG A 44 21.07 13.39 -23.51
N ALA A 45 20.10 13.52 -22.60
CA ALA A 45 20.35 13.34 -21.17
C ALA A 45 20.83 11.91 -20.86
N MET A 46 20.22 10.91 -21.47
CA MET A 46 20.63 9.51 -21.32
C MET A 46 21.99 9.21 -21.96
N ASP A 47 22.33 9.86 -23.08
CA ASP A 47 23.64 9.71 -23.71
C ASP A 47 24.75 10.25 -22.81
N LEU A 48 24.54 11.43 -22.22
CA LEU A 48 25.43 11.99 -21.21
C LEU A 48 25.51 11.10 -19.98
N PHE A 49 24.37 10.57 -19.50
CA PHE A 49 24.32 9.66 -18.35
C PHE A 49 25.16 8.39 -18.58
N ARG A 50 25.04 7.76 -19.76
CA ARG A 50 25.87 6.62 -20.15
C ARG A 50 27.36 6.98 -20.18
N ALA A 51 27.70 8.18 -20.65
CA ALA A 51 29.09 8.66 -20.66
C ALA A 51 29.65 8.84 -19.24
N ILE A 52 28.98 9.59 -18.38
CA ILE A 52 29.46 9.86 -17.01
C ILE A 52 29.51 8.59 -16.15
N THR A 53 28.55 7.68 -16.32
CA THR A 53 28.54 6.40 -15.58
C THR A 53 29.70 5.52 -15.98
N ARG A 54 30.08 5.49 -17.27
CA ARG A 54 31.28 4.80 -17.77
C ARG A 54 32.56 5.41 -17.20
N GLN A 55 32.62 6.73 -17.08
CA GLN A 55 33.74 7.44 -16.47
C GLN A 55 33.76 7.37 -14.93
N LYS A 56 32.67 6.86 -14.32
CA LYS A 56 32.44 6.83 -12.87
C LYS A 56 32.50 8.23 -12.23
N GLU A 57 32.01 9.25 -12.94
CA GLU A 57 32.00 10.62 -12.46
C GLU A 57 30.94 10.83 -11.37
N LEU A 58 31.38 11.16 -10.15
CA LEU A 58 30.50 11.47 -9.02
C LEU A 58 30.64 12.96 -8.66
N SER A 59 29.87 13.81 -9.34
CA SER A 59 29.97 15.28 -9.27
C SER A 59 28.61 15.96 -9.09
N GLU A 60 28.60 17.26 -8.78
CA GLU A 60 27.37 18.05 -8.70
C GLU A 60 26.64 18.15 -10.06
N ARG A 61 27.37 18.27 -11.19
CA ARG A 61 26.73 18.28 -12.52
C ARG A 61 26.11 16.92 -12.86
N ALA A 62 26.74 15.82 -12.42
CA ALA A 62 26.16 14.49 -12.53
C ALA A 62 24.89 14.37 -11.69
N LEU A 63 24.86 14.93 -10.47
CA LEU A 63 23.67 14.97 -9.64
C LEU A 63 22.52 15.70 -10.36
N LYS A 64 22.79 16.89 -10.92
CA LYS A 64 21.79 17.65 -11.66
C LYS A 64 21.31 16.93 -12.93
N LEU A 65 22.19 16.20 -13.61
CA LEU A 65 21.78 15.35 -14.75
C LEU A 65 20.82 14.24 -14.31
N THR A 66 21.05 13.60 -13.16
CA THR A 66 20.12 12.58 -12.65
C THR A 66 18.74 13.17 -12.34
N GLU A 67 18.68 14.39 -11.82
CA GLU A 67 17.43 15.12 -11.58
C GLU A 67 16.66 15.32 -12.89
N THR A 68 17.31 15.86 -13.93
CA THR A 68 16.71 16.04 -15.27
C THR A 68 16.15 14.73 -15.83
N ILE A 69 16.88 13.62 -15.66
CA ILE A 69 16.42 12.32 -16.17
C ILE A 69 15.25 11.78 -15.34
N ILE A 70 15.24 11.99 -14.03
CA ILE A 70 14.14 11.57 -13.14
C ILE A 70 12.85 12.34 -13.47
N GLU A 71 12.94 13.64 -13.79
CA GLU A 71 11.79 14.43 -14.24
C GLU A 71 11.18 13.89 -15.55
N LEU A 72 12.01 13.34 -16.44
CA LEU A 72 11.55 12.73 -17.70
C LEU A 72 11.09 11.27 -17.53
N ASN A 73 11.74 10.51 -16.67
CA ASN A 73 11.45 9.10 -16.40
C ASN A 73 11.78 8.73 -14.94
N PRO A 74 10.84 8.94 -14.01
CA PRO A 74 11.05 8.65 -12.59
C PRO A 74 11.14 7.15 -12.31
N ALA A 75 10.80 6.27 -13.27
CA ALA A 75 10.88 4.81 -13.08
C ALA A 75 12.27 4.24 -13.34
N HIS A 76 13.22 5.05 -13.83
CA HIS A 76 14.55 4.56 -14.21
C HIS A 76 15.44 4.24 -13.00
N TYR A 77 15.34 3.02 -12.46
CA TYR A 77 16.01 2.61 -11.22
C TYR A 77 17.55 2.74 -11.25
N THR A 78 18.20 2.56 -12.39
CA THR A 78 19.66 2.77 -12.51
C THR A 78 20.07 4.21 -12.21
N VAL A 79 19.26 5.18 -12.64
CA VAL A 79 19.51 6.61 -12.41
C VAL A 79 19.39 6.92 -10.92
N TRP A 80 18.35 6.39 -10.25
CA TRP A 80 18.19 6.50 -8.80
C TRP A 80 19.34 5.87 -8.02
N ASN A 81 19.82 4.70 -8.45
CA ASN A 81 20.97 4.06 -7.82
C ASN A 81 22.23 4.91 -7.97
N TYR A 82 22.49 5.44 -9.17
CA TYR A 82 23.65 6.29 -9.41
C TYR A 82 23.55 7.62 -8.65
N ARG A 83 22.36 8.22 -8.58
CA ARG A 83 22.07 9.40 -7.75
C ARG A 83 22.46 9.17 -6.30
N GLN A 84 22.10 8.04 -5.70
CA GLN A 84 22.51 7.70 -4.33
C GLN A 84 24.04 7.60 -4.16
N GLN A 85 24.76 7.08 -5.17
CA GLN A 85 26.23 7.03 -5.14
C GLN A 85 26.82 8.44 -5.19
N ILE A 86 26.29 9.31 -6.04
CA ILE A 86 26.71 10.71 -6.14
C ILE A 86 26.48 11.45 -4.82
N LEU A 87 25.26 11.38 -4.26
CA LEU A 87 24.90 12.02 -2.99
C LEU A 87 25.88 11.66 -1.86
N ASN A 88 26.25 10.38 -1.76
CA ASN A 88 27.24 9.90 -0.79
C ASN A 88 28.64 10.44 -1.07
N ALA A 89 29.08 10.43 -2.33
CA ALA A 89 30.44 10.81 -2.70
C ALA A 89 30.72 12.30 -2.49
N ILE A 90 29.73 13.16 -2.75
CA ILE A 90 29.86 14.61 -2.57
C ILE A 90 29.40 15.09 -1.18
N ASN A 91 28.96 14.17 -0.31
CA ASN A 91 28.41 14.46 1.01
C ASN A 91 27.30 15.54 0.94
N TYR A 92 26.33 15.32 0.06
CA TYR A 92 25.22 16.25 -0.20
C TYR A 92 24.30 16.40 1.03
N ASP A 93 23.67 17.57 1.17
CA ASP A 93 22.67 17.78 2.23
C ASP A 93 21.42 16.95 1.97
N LEU A 94 21.22 15.92 2.78
CA LEU A 94 20.10 15.00 2.65
C LEU A 94 18.74 15.67 2.93
N ASN A 95 18.69 16.82 3.62
CA ASN A 95 17.45 17.57 3.78
C ASN A 95 17.03 18.25 2.47
N GLU A 96 17.98 18.76 1.70
CA GLU A 96 17.72 19.29 0.36
C GLU A 96 17.31 18.17 -0.60
N GLU A 97 17.91 16.99 -0.47
CA GLU A 97 17.47 15.82 -1.24
C GLU A 97 16.03 15.42 -0.88
N LEU A 98 15.64 15.47 0.40
CA LEU A 98 14.24 15.25 0.79
C LEU A 98 13.28 16.26 0.15
N ASN A 99 13.68 17.53 0.00
CA ASN A 99 12.86 18.53 -0.67
C ASN A 99 12.65 18.18 -2.15
N PHE A 100 13.70 17.70 -2.83
CA PHE A 100 13.58 17.17 -4.19
C PHE A 100 12.63 15.96 -4.26
N VAL A 101 12.76 15.03 -3.30
CA VAL A 101 11.92 13.84 -3.23
C VAL A 101 10.46 14.18 -2.92
N ASP A 102 10.19 15.19 -2.09
CA ASP A 102 8.82 15.70 -1.83
C ASP A 102 8.15 16.07 -3.17
N SER A 103 8.82 16.89 -3.99
CA SER A 103 8.31 17.27 -5.31
C SER A 103 8.12 16.07 -6.25
N CYS A 104 9.02 15.08 -6.19
CA CYS A 104 8.87 13.85 -6.98
C CYS A 104 7.64 13.04 -6.56
N VAL A 105 7.35 12.91 -5.26
CA VAL A 105 6.18 12.16 -4.77
C VAL A 105 4.90 12.90 -5.14
N GLU A 106 4.85 14.22 -5.01
CA GLU A 106 3.67 15.02 -5.40
C GLU A 106 3.32 14.81 -6.88
N GLN A 107 4.32 14.78 -7.76
CA GLN A 107 4.11 14.58 -9.20
C GLN A 107 3.86 13.09 -9.56
N HIS A 108 4.50 12.17 -8.84
CA HIS A 108 4.51 10.75 -9.16
C HIS A 108 4.27 9.85 -7.93
N PRO A 109 3.10 9.97 -7.27
CA PRO A 109 2.84 9.32 -5.97
C PRO A 109 2.70 7.79 -6.04
N LYS A 110 2.69 7.21 -7.25
CA LYS A 110 2.57 5.77 -7.52
C LYS A 110 3.86 5.16 -8.09
N ASN A 111 5.00 5.85 -7.93
CA ASN A 111 6.29 5.40 -8.41
C ASN A 111 7.10 4.69 -7.32
N TYR A 112 7.51 3.43 -7.56
CA TYR A 112 8.27 2.63 -6.59
C TYR A 112 9.62 3.24 -6.21
N GLN A 113 10.36 3.78 -7.18
CA GLN A 113 11.71 4.26 -6.99
C GLN A 113 11.74 5.52 -6.12
N VAL A 114 10.77 6.43 -6.27
CA VAL A 114 10.66 7.65 -5.47
C VAL A 114 10.44 7.29 -3.99
N TRP A 115 9.48 6.40 -3.69
CA TRP A 115 9.22 5.97 -2.30
C TRP A 115 10.40 5.21 -1.70
N HIS A 116 11.05 4.35 -2.48
CA HIS A 116 12.25 3.66 -2.02
C HIS A 116 13.40 4.63 -1.75
N HIS A 117 13.59 5.63 -2.62
CA HIS A 117 14.64 6.63 -2.44
C HIS A 117 14.37 7.46 -1.17
N ARG A 118 13.12 7.92 -0.96
CA ARG A 118 12.73 8.59 0.29
C ARG A 118 13.11 7.77 1.52
N GLN A 119 12.76 6.48 1.51
CA GLN A 119 13.08 5.54 2.59
C GLN A 119 14.58 5.48 2.88
N VAL A 120 15.42 5.41 1.84
CA VAL A 120 16.89 5.42 1.99
C VAL A 120 17.39 6.73 2.59
N ILE A 121 16.88 7.87 2.14
CA ILE A 121 17.31 9.18 2.65
C ILE A 121 16.91 9.36 4.11
N VAL A 122 15.67 9.05 4.46
CA VAL A 122 15.15 9.13 5.84
C VAL A 122 15.88 8.18 6.78
N ASP A 123 16.20 6.96 6.34
CA ASP A 123 16.94 6.01 7.16
C ASP A 123 18.39 6.48 7.42
N LYS A 124 19.03 7.09 6.42
CA LYS A 124 20.38 7.69 6.56
C LYS A 124 20.37 8.91 7.49
N LEU A 125 19.38 9.79 7.35
CA LEU A 125 19.19 10.92 8.27
C LEU A 125 18.86 10.47 9.69
N ASN A 126 18.22 9.30 9.82
CA ASN A 126 17.66 8.79 11.05
C ASN A 126 16.74 9.83 11.72
N ASP A 127 16.01 10.60 10.91
CA ASP A 127 15.03 11.60 11.33
C ASP A 127 13.70 11.34 10.62
N SER A 128 12.65 11.11 11.42
CA SER A 128 11.28 10.85 10.95
C SER A 128 10.32 12.00 11.22
N SER A 129 10.83 13.16 11.67
CA SER A 129 10.04 14.32 12.10
C SER A 129 9.05 14.82 11.04
N ARG A 130 9.41 14.71 9.76
CA ARG A 130 8.60 15.14 8.60
C ARG A 130 7.61 14.08 8.12
N GLU A 131 7.79 12.82 8.48
CA GLU A 131 7.25 11.70 7.71
C GLU A 131 5.77 11.47 7.93
N LEU A 132 5.30 11.43 9.18
CA LEU A 132 3.87 11.22 9.42
C LEU A 132 3.01 12.36 8.87
N PRO A 133 3.35 13.66 9.04
CA PRO A 133 2.63 14.76 8.39
C PRO A 133 2.64 14.67 6.86
N PHE A 134 3.80 14.38 6.26
CA PHE A 134 3.93 14.22 4.81
C PHE A 134 3.01 13.11 4.28
N ILE A 135 3.06 11.94 4.90
CA ILE A 135 2.22 10.80 4.52
C ILE A 135 0.74 11.11 4.69
N THR A 136 0.37 11.82 5.77
CA THR A 136 -1.02 12.25 5.98
C THR A 136 -1.49 13.12 4.81
N GLY A 137 -0.68 14.09 4.36
CA GLY A 137 -1.01 14.89 3.18
C GLY A 137 -1.26 14.05 1.92
N ILE A 138 -0.39 13.06 1.65
CA ILE A 138 -0.57 12.15 0.51
C ILE A 138 -1.85 11.31 0.63
N LEU A 139 -2.20 10.86 1.84
CA LEU A 139 -3.40 10.06 2.10
C LEU A 139 -4.69 10.91 2.13
N ASP A 140 -4.59 12.21 2.36
CA ASP A 140 -5.72 13.12 2.22
C ASP A 140 -6.14 13.26 0.74
N ASP A 141 -5.18 13.24 -0.17
CA ASP A 141 -5.41 13.25 -1.63
C ASP A 141 -5.81 11.88 -2.19
N ASP A 142 -5.09 10.80 -1.83
CA ASP A 142 -5.42 9.42 -2.20
C ASP A 142 -5.34 8.51 -0.96
N SER A 143 -6.47 8.40 -0.26
CA SER A 143 -6.60 7.60 0.98
C SER A 143 -6.32 6.10 0.81
N LYS A 144 -6.15 5.63 -0.43
CA LYS A 144 -5.87 4.24 -0.77
C LYS A 144 -4.51 4.07 -1.45
N ASN A 145 -3.65 5.09 -1.45
CA ASN A 145 -2.30 4.98 -2.00
C ASN A 145 -1.51 3.88 -1.27
N TYR A 146 -1.25 2.78 -1.96
CA TYR A 146 -0.60 1.61 -1.39
C TYR A 146 0.85 1.89 -0.97
N HIS A 147 1.57 2.73 -1.72
CA HIS A 147 2.95 3.08 -1.38
C HIS A 147 3.00 3.93 -0.11
N ALA A 148 2.11 4.91 0.02
CA ALA A 148 2.02 5.73 1.22
C ALA A 148 1.72 4.89 2.46
N TRP A 149 0.78 3.95 2.38
CA TRP A 149 0.48 3.02 3.48
C TRP A 149 1.66 2.10 3.82
N SER A 150 2.29 1.49 2.82
CA SER A 150 3.47 0.64 3.02
C SER A 150 4.62 1.42 3.66
N TYR A 151 4.84 2.64 3.19
CA TYR A 151 5.87 3.53 3.72
C TYR A 151 5.57 3.96 5.16
N ARG A 152 4.32 4.31 5.46
CA ARG A 152 3.86 4.62 6.82
C ARG A 152 4.16 3.49 7.80
N GLN A 153 3.83 2.26 7.44
CA GLN A 153 4.13 1.09 8.27
C GLN A 153 5.62 0.91 8.52
N TRP A 154 6.46 1.15 7.50
CA TRP A 154 7.91 1.14 7.68
C TRP A 154 8.37 2.25 8.64
N VAL A 155 7.94 3.50 8.45
CA VAL A 155 8.31 4.63 9.31
C VAL A 155 7.93 4.33 10.77
N ILE A 156 6.71 3.88 11.02
CA ILE A 156 6.22 3.57 12.36
C ILE A 156 7.07 2.48 13.03
N LYS A 157 7.37 1.40 12.30
CA LYS A 157 8.22 0.31 12.81
C LYS A 157 9.66 0.77 13.05
N ARG A 158 10.25 1.49 12.10
CA ARG A 158 11.67 1.89 12.13
C ARG A 158 11.98 2.91 13.22
N PHE A 159 11.03 3.80 13.52
CA PHE A 159 11.20 4.91 14.47
C PHE A 159 10.31 4.78 15.72
N ASN A 160 9.63 3.65 15.90
CA ASN A 160 8.78 3.36 17.05
C ASN A 160 7.66 4.39 17.28
N LEU A 161 6.97 4.82 16.21
CA LEU A 161 5.98 5.91 16.23
C LEU A 161 4.53 5.43 16.39
N TRP A 162 4.27 4.51 17.33
CA TRP A 162 2.95 3.88 17.49
C TRP A 162 1.90 4.77 18.16
N LYS A 163 2.33 5.65 19.07
CA LYS A 163 1.46 6.34 20.05
C LYS A 163 0.23 7.04 19.46
N GLN A 164 0.33 7.62 18.27
CA GLN A 164 -0.75 8.40 17.65
C GLN A 164 -1.44 7.64 16.51
N GLU A 165 -0.98 6.43 16.19
CA GLU A 165 -1.43 5.74 14.98
C GLU A 165 -2.87 5.28 15.09
N LEU A 166 -3.31 4.80 16.25
CA LEU A 166 -4.70 4.40 16.44
C LEU A 166 -5.66 5.60 16.29
N VAL A 167 -5.30 6.77 16.83
CA VAL A 167 -6.07 8.02 16.67
C VAL A 167 -6.18 8.41 15.20
N PHE A 168 -5.08 8.28 14.45
CA PHE A 168 -5.08 8.53 13.02
C PHE A 168 -6.02 7.57 12.28
N VAL A 169 -5.91 6.26 12.55
CA VAL A 169 -6.77 5.23 11.96
C VAL A 169 -8.25 5.45 12.30
N ASP A 170 -8.57 5.79 13.55
CA ASP A 170 -9.93 6.09 13.97
C ASP A 170 -10.52 7.28 13.19
N SER A 171 -9.77 8.37 13.03
CA SER A 171 -10.26 9.52 12.26
C SER A 171 -10.55 9.18 10.79
N LEU A 172 -9.77 8.27 10.18
CA LEU A 172 -10.03 7.79 8.82
C LEU A 172 -11.27 6.89 8.74
N LEU A 173 -11.50 6.03 9.74
CA LEU A 173 -12.66 5.15 9.80
C LEU A 173 -13.96 5.91 10.15
N GLU A 174 -13.86 7.00 10.91
CA GLU A 174 -14.97 7.94 11.12
C GLU A 174 -15.36 8.65 9.82
N LYS A 175 -14.37 9.05 9.00
CA LYS A 175 -14.60 9.67 7.69
C LYS A 175 -15.13 8.67 6.66
N ASP A 176 -14.55 7.48 6.58
CA ASP A 176 -15.01 6.39 5.70
C ASP A 176 -14.76 5.01 6.33
N VAL A 177 -15.81 4.47 6.96
CA VAL A 177 -15.78 3.12 7.54
C VAL A 177 -15.56 2.01 6.51
N ARG A 178 -15.67 2.28 5.20
CA ARG A 178 -15.37 1.31 4.13
C ARG A 178 -13.91 1.33 3.70
N ASN A 179 -13.09 2.23 4.23
CA ASN A 179 -11.67 2.30 3.91
C ASN A 179 -10.92 1.05 4.40
N ASN A 180 -10.77 0.07 3.51
CA ASN A 180 -10.08 -1.19 3.83
C ASN A 180 -8.61 -0.99 4.19
N SER A 181 -7.95 0.06 3.69
CA SER A 181 -6.56 0.37 4.06
C SER A 181 -6.47 0.82 5.52
N ALA A 182 -7.43 1.59 6.00
CA ALA A 182 -7.51 1.99 7.42
C ALA A 182 -7.80 0.77 8.33
N TRP A 183 -8.69 -0.15 7.93
CA TRP A 183 -8.90 -1.41 8.65
C TRP A 183 -7.65 -2.28 8.69
N ASN A 184 -6.93 -2.38 7.57
CA ASN A 184 -5.64 -3.07 7.51
C ASN A 184 -4.60 -2.40 8.43
N GLN A 185 -4.58 -1.06 8.47
CA GLN A 185 -3.70 -0.32 9.36
C GLN A 185 -4.07 -0.52 10.83
N ARG A 186 -5.35 -0.61 11.17
CA ARG A 186 -5.81 -0.98 12.51
C ARG A 186 -5.28 -2.36 12.92
N TYR A 187 -5.38 -3.34 12.03
CA TYR A 187 -4.88 -4.70 12.28
C TYR A 187 -3.36 -4.71 12.45
N PHE A 188 -2.66 -3.97 11.59
CA PHE A 188 -1.22 -3.76 11.70
C PHE A 188 -0.85 -3.13 13.05
N TYR A 189 -1.56 -2.09 13.49
CA TYR A 189 -1.32 -1.46 14.80
C TYR A 189 -1.45 -2.47 15.93
N VAL A 190 -2.55 -3.22 15.97
CA VAL A 190 -2.81 -4.19 17.07
C VAL A 190 -1.77 -5.31 17.09
N PHE A 191 -1.43 -5.90 15.94
CA PHE A 191 -0.63 -7.12 15.90
C PHE A 191 0.84 -6.95 15.50
N SER A 192 1.27 -5.74 15.12
CA SER A 192 2.68 -5.43 14.84
C SER A 192 3.31 -4.43 15.80
N ASN A 193 2.53 -3.77 16.66
CA ASN A 193 3.07 -2.98 17.75
C ASN A 193 3.85 -3.93 18.70
N PRO A 194 5.08 -3.59 19.12
CA PRO A 194 5.87 -4.40 20.05
C PRO A 194 5.27 -4.51 21.46
N GLU A 195 4.30 -3.67 21.81
CA GLU A 195 3.53 -3.81 23.06
C GLU A 195 2.75 -5.12 23.11
N GLU A 196 2.59 -5.67 24.31
CA GLU A 196 1.87 -6.94 24.50
C GLU A 196 0.38 -6.76 24.15
N VAL A 197 -0.12 -7.65 23.29
CA VAL A 197 -1.54 -7.70 22.94
C VAL A 197 -2.29 -8.46 24.03
N THR A 198 -2.94 -7.72 24.91
CA THR A 198 -3.70 -8.31 26.02
C THR A 198 -5.10 -8.77 25.59
N GLU A 199 -5.70 -9.62 26.40
CA GLU A 199 -7.08 -10.09 26.21
C GLU A 199 -8.08 -8.93 26.20
N GLU A 200 -7.85 -7.89 27.01
CA GLU A 200 -8.66 -6.67 27.03
C GLU A 200 -8.61 -5.92 25.69
N ILE A 201 -7.44 -5.84 25.05
CA ILE A 201 -7.29 -5.23 23.73
C ILE A 201 -8.03 -6.05 22.68
N ILE A 202 -7.91 -7.39 22.71
CA ILE A 202 -8.64 -8.23 21.75
C ILE A 202 -10.15 -8.05 21.91
N ASN A 203 -10.65 -8.03 23.14
CA ASN A 203 -12.07 -7.87 23.40
C ASN A 203 -12.57 -6.47 22.95
N SER A 204 -11.80 -5.41 23.20
CA SER A 204 -12.18 -4.06 22.72
C SER A 204 -12.18 -3.96 21.19
N GLU A 205 -11.25 -4.63 20.50
CA GLU A 205 -11.22 -4.68 19.03
C GLU A 205 -12.39 -5.47 18.43
N ILE A 206 -12.81 -6.55 19.09
CA ILE A 206 -14.02 -7.30 18.72
C ILE A 206 -15.26 -6.43 18.90
N GLU A 207 -15.40 -5.76 20.05
CA GLU A 207 -16.53 -4.87 20.33
C GLU A 207 -16.60 -3.72 19.32
N TYR A 208 -15.46 -3.08 19.04
CA TYR A 208 -15.34 -2.02 18.04
C TYR A 208 -15.80 -2.49 16.66
N ALA A 209 -15.33 -3.65 16.21
CA ALA A 209 -15.70 -4.17 14.90
C ALA A 209 -17.18 -4.58 14.83
N ILE A 210 -17.75 -5.13 15.91
CA ILE A 210 -19.20 -5.38 16.02
C ILE A 210 -19.99 -4.07 15.91
N GLU A 211 -19.57 -2.99 16.57
CA GLU A 211 -20.20 -1.68 16.45
C GLU A 211 -20.21 -1.19 14.99
N LYS A 212 -19.08 -1.31 14.29
CA LYS A 212 -19.00 -0.89 12.86
C LYS A 212 -19.80 -1.81 11.93
N ILE A 213 -19.94 -3.10 12.27
CA ILE A 213 -20.85 -4.03 11.59
C ILE A 213 -22.30 -3.58 11.78
N ARG A 214 -22.74 -3.23 12.99
CA ARG A 214 -24.10 -2.71 13.24
C ARG A 214 -24.39 -1.45 12.41
N LEU A 215 -23.42 -0.54 12.34
CA LEU A 215 -23.54 0.68 11.56
C LEU A 215 -23.64 0.40 10.04
N THR A 216 -22.86 -0.57 9.54
CA THR A 216 -22.81 -0.90 8.11
C THR A 216 -22.78 -2.41 7.84
N PRO A 217 -23.91 -3.12 7.99
CA PRO A 217 -23.92 -4.60 7.89
C PRO A 217 -23.52 -5.17 6.52
N ASN A 218 -23.63 -4.35 5.48
CA ASN A 218 -23.22 -4.64 4.10
C ASN A 218 -21.77 -4.20 3.77
N ASN A 219 -21.01 -3.69 4.73
CA ASN A 219 -19.61 -3.34 4.55
C ASN A 219 -18.72 -4.54 4.90
N ILE A 220 -18.01 -5.10 3.91
CA ILE A 220 -17.17 -6.28 4.11
C ILE A 220 -15.96 -6.03 5.02
N SER A 221 -15.43 -4.80 5.07
CA SER A 221 -14.19 -4.49 5.77
C SER A 221 -14.21 -4.85 7.26
N PRO A 222 -15.19 -4.42 8.08
CA PRO A 222 -15.25 -4.80 9.49
C PRO A 222 -15.54 -6.31 9.69
N TRP A 223 -16.26 -6.97 8.78
CA TRP A 223 -16.44 -8.43 8.83
C TRP A 223 -15.13 -9.19 8.58
N ASN A 224 -14.32 -8.73 7.64
CA ASN A 224 -13.00 -9.31 7.40
C ASN A 224 -12.04 -9.03 8.56
N TYR A 225 -12.08 -7.81 9.09
CA TYR A 225 -11.26 -7.39 10.22
C TYR A 225 -11.51 -8.25 11.46
N ILE A 226 -12.77 -8.37 11.90
CA ILE A 226 -13.11 -9.13 13.10
C ILE A 226 -12.76 -10.62 12.97
N LYS A 227 -12.92 -11.20 11.77
CA LYS A 227 -12.50 -12.58 11.50
C LYS A 227 -10.98 -12.73 11.62
N GLY A 228 -10.21 -11.78 11.11
CA GLY A 228 -8.75 -11.75 11.27
C GLY A 228 -8.33 -11.63 12.74
N VAL A 229 -8.99 -10.76 13.52
CA VAL A 229 -8.73 -10.61 14.97
C VAL A 229 -9.03 -11.92 15.72
N ILE A 230 -10.17 -12.55 15.44
CA ILE A 230 -10.58 -13.82 16.06
C ILE A 230 -9.59 -14.95 15.73
N GLU A 231 -9.23 -15.09 14.46
CA GLU A 231 -8.27 -16.11 14.01
C GLU A 231 -6.90 -15.90 14.67
N LYS A 232 -6.39 -14.66 14.65
CA LYS A 232 -5.07 -14.32 15.21
C LYS A 232 -4.99 -14.50 16.73
N SER A 233 -6.10 -14.28 17.43
CA SER A 233 -6.21 -14.45 18.88
C SER A 233 -6.60 -15.87 19.32
N GLY A 234 -6.87 -16.79 18.37
CA GLY A 234 -7.30 -18.15 18.68
C GLY A 234 -8.70 -18.25 19.29
N LYS A 235 -9.52 -17.21 19.16
CA LYS A 235 -10.90 -17.21 19.64
C LYS A 235 -11.82 -18.01 18.70
N SER A 236 -12.95 -18.48 19.25
CA SER A 236 -13.98 -19.16 18.45
C SER A 236 -14.76 -18.15 17.60
N ILE A 237 -15.01 -18.49 16.33
CA ILE A 237 -15.89 -17.72 15.43
C ILE A 237 -17.32 -17.59 15.96
N GLU A 238 -17.72 -18.47 16.88
CA GLU A 238 -19.04 -18.49 17.51
C GLU A 238 -19.36 -17.22 18.30
N ILE A 239 -18.35 -16.43 18.69
CA ILE A 239 -18.54 -15.11 19.31
C ILE A 239 -19.40 -14.20 18.41
N LEU A 240 -19.36 -14.40 17.09
CA LEU A 240 -20.13 -13.62 16.12
C LEU A 240 -21.59 -14.08 15.96
N GLU A 241 -22.00 -15.16 16.62
CA GLU A 241 -23.36 -15.69 16.49
C GLU A 241 -24.41 -14.69 16.96
N ASN A 242 -24.16 -14.00 18.08
CA ASN A 242 -25.11 -13.04 18.65
C ASN A 242 -25.37 -11.87 17.70
N ILE A 243 -24.33 -11.28 17.09
CA ILE A 243 -24.52 -10.20 16.13
C ILE A 243 -25.19 -10.70 14.84
N CYS A 244 -24.91 -11.93 14.40
CA CYS A 244 -25.61 -12.50 13.25
C CYS A 244 -27.11 -12.70 13.52
N LYS A 245 -27.47 -13.18 14.72
CA LYS A 245 -28.88 -13.33 15.16
C LYS A 245 -29.58 -11.97 15.28
N GLU A 246 -28.94 -11.00 15.93
CA GLU A 246 -29.44 -9.63 16.08
C GLU A 246 -29.79 -9.01 14.72
N LEU A 247 -28.86 -9.05 13.76
CA LEU A 247 -29.07 -8.50 12.42
C LEU A 247 -30.16 -9.26 11.64
N ARG A 248 -30.19 -10.59 11.76
CA ARG A 248 -31.24 -11.45 11.17
C ARG A 248 -32.64 -11.08 11.68
N GLU A 249 -32.79 -10.89 12.99
CA GLU A 249 -34.05 -10.52 13.63
C GLU A 249 -34.50 -9.11 13.25
N ALA A 250 -33.55 -8.21 13.00
CA ALA A 250 -33.80 -6.89 12.42
C ALA A 250 -34.15 -6.95 10.92
N GLY A 251 -34.23 -8.13 10.30
CA GLY A 251 -34.54 -8.30 8.88
C GLY A 251 -33.39 -7.95 7.93
N ILE A 252 -32.18 -7.80 8.45
CA ILE A 252 -30.99 -7.45 7.66
C ILE A 252 -30.42 -8.73 7.05
N ILE A 253 -30.27 -8.71 5.73
CA ILE A 253 -29.64 -9.78 4.96
C ILE A 253 -28.46 -9.20 4.20
N SER A 254 -27.26 -9.69 4.48
CA SER A 254 -26.05 -9.39 3.71
C SER A 254 -25.30 -10.68 3.37
N PRO A 255 -24.58 -10.71 2.24
CA PRO A 255 -23.69 -11.83 1.92
C PRO A 255 -22.66 -12.11 3.01
N HIS A 256 -22.22 -11.06 3.73
CA HIS A 256 -21.20 -11.15 4.76
C HIS A 256 -21.75 -11.78 6.04
N LEU A 257 -22.95 -11.39 6.46
CA LEU A 257 -23.68 -12.01 7.56
C LEU A 257 -23.94 -13.49 7.26
N LEU A 258 -24.48 -13.78 6.08
CA LEU A 258 -24.82 -15.16 5.71
C LEU A 258 -23.53 -15.99 5.61
N GLY A 259 -22.47 -15.46 5.02
CA GLY A 259 -21.17 -16.11 4.99
C GLY A 259 -20.60 -16.37 6.38
N CYS A 260 -20.77 -15.44 7.33
CA CYS A 260 -20.37 -15.64 8.72
C CYS A 260 -21.17 -16.75 9.41
N LEU A 261 -22.48 -16.84 9.16
CA LEU A 261 -23.30 -17.94 9.66
C LEU A 261 -22.85 -19.29 9.07
N VAL A 262 -22.50 -19.35 7.78
CA VAL A 262 -21.91 -20.58 7.20
C VAL A 262 -20.64 -20.96 7.96
N ASP A 263 -19.74 -20.01 8.25
CA ASP A 263 -18.50 -20.29 8.98
C ASP A 263 -18.75 -20.84 10.40
N ILE A 264 -19.74 -20.28 11.12
CA ILE A 264 -20.14 -20.72 12.46
C ILE A 264 -20.72 -22.14 12.41
N HIS A 265 -21.72 -22.37 11.55
CA HIS A 265 -22.37 -23.66 11.43
C HIS A 265 -21.40 -24.74 10.90
N GLU A 266 -20.52 -24.39 9.98
CA GLU A 266 -19.48 -25.31 9.48
C GLU A 266 -18.52 -25.74 10.61
N ASN A 267 -18.11 -24.82 11.48
CA ASN A 267 -17.26 -25.14 12.62
C ASN A 267 -17.91 -26.20 13.54
N ARG A 268 -19.21 -26.05 13.83
CA ARG A 268 -19.99 -27.01 14.64
C ARG A 268 -20.29 -28.31 13.90
N ALA A 269 -20.52 -28.25 12.59
CA ALA A 269 -20.71 -29.44 11.77
C ALA A 269 -19.47 -30.34 11.78
N ARG A 270 -18.27 -29.75 11.72
CA ARG A 270 -17.00 -30.50 11.88
C ARG A 270 -16.83 -31.12 13.27
N ALA A 271 -17.47 -30.53 14.29
CA ALA A 271 -17.54 -31.10 15.64
C ALA A 271 -18.65 -32.16 15.80
N GLY A 272 -19.39 -32.50 14.74
CA GLY A 272 -20.39 -33.57 14.71
C GLY A 272 -21.86 -33.13 14.75
N SER A 273 -22.14 -31.82 14.67
CA SER A 273 -23.53 -31.33 14.66
C SER A 273 -24.20 -31.49 13.28
N ASN A 274 -25.13 -32.44 13.18
CA ASN A 274 -25.93 -32.65 11.97
C ASN A 274 -26.91 -31.50 11.69
N GLU A 275 -27.40 -30.82 12.73
CA GLU A 275 -28.30 -29.66 12.59
C GLU A 275 -27.56 -28.50 11.93
N ASP A 276 -26.38 -28.16 12.46
CA ASP A 276 -25.54 -27.11 11.88
C ASP A 276 -25.08 -27.46 10.47
N LYS A 277 -24.79 -28.74 10.19
CA LYS A 277 -24.47 -29.21 8.84
C LYS A 277 -25.59 -28.88 7.85
N GLN A 278 -26.85 -29.13 8.22
CA GLN A 278 -28.00 -28.85 7.38
C GLN A 278 -28.23 -27.34 7.19
N GLU A 279 -28.10 -26.54 8.26
CA GLU A 279 -28.28 -25.09 8.17
C GLU A 279 -27.17 -24.43 7.34
N ALA A 280 -25.91 -24.86 7.47
CA ALA A 280 -24.81 -24.37 6.65
C ALA A 280 -25.04 -24.62 5.14
N ILE A 281 -25.50 -25.84 4.78
CA ILE A 281 -25.85 -26.21 3.40
C ILE A 281 -26.98 -25.32 2.86
N LYS A 282 -28.02 -25.10 3.66
CA LYS A 282 -29.16 -24.26 3.29
C LYS A 282 -28.74 -22.81 3.04
N ILE A 283 -27.87 -22.25 3.88
CA ILE A 283 -27.37 -20.89 3.71
C ILE A 283 -26.45 -20.80 2.47
N CYS A 284 -25.61 -21.81 2.20
CA CYS A 284 -24.82 -21.86 0.97
C CYS A 284 -25.69 -21.81 -0.29
N LYS A 285 -26.80 -22.56 -0.31
CA LYS A 285 -27.77 -22.52 -1.43
C LYS A 285 -28.41 -21.14 -1.59
N LEU A 286 -28.78 -20.51 -0.49
CA LEU A 286 -29.36 -19.17 -0.49
C LEU A 286 -28.36 -18.13 -1.04
N LEU A 287 -27.09 -18.20 -0.62
CA LEU A 287 -26.02 -17.35 -1.16
C LEU A 287 -25.80 -17.60 -2.66
N ALA A 288 -25.70 -18.86 -3.09
CA ALA A 288 -25.50 -19.22 -4.49
C ALA A 288 -26.67 -18.80 -5.40
N GLY A 289 -27.91 -18.89 -4.89
CA GLY A 289 -29.13 -18.68 -5.65
C GLY A 289 -29.66 -17.25 -5.63
N GLU A 290 -29.43 -16.49 -4.56
CA GLU A 290 -30.15 -15.23 -4.33
C GLU A 290 -29.22 -14.08 -3.91
N HIS A 291 -28.35 -14.28 -2.92
CA HIS A 291 -27.70 -13.14 -2.25
C HIS A 291 -26.23 -12.91 -2.65
N ASP A 292 -25.50 -13.88 -3.21
CA ASP A 292 -24.11 -13.74 -3.66
C ASP A 292 -23.83 -14.54 -4.94
N ARG A 293 -24.69 -14.32 -5.95
CA ARG A 293 -24.66 -15.06 -7.23
C ARG A 293 -23.32 -14.98 -7.96
N ILE A 294 -22.59 -13.87 -7.81
CA ILE A 294 -21.26 -13.72 -8.41
C ILE A 294 -20.27 -14.77 -7.87
N ARG A 295 -20.45 -15.22 -6.62
CA ARG A 295 -19.66 -16.30 -6.01
C ARG A 295 -20.40 -17.63 -5.97
N LYS A 296 -21.38 -17.86 -6.85
CA LYS A 296 -22.16 -19.12 -6.92
C LYS A 296 -21.28 -20.36 -6.87
N LYS A 297 -20.22 -20.41 -7.69
CA LYS A 297 -19.29 -21.56 -7.75
C LYS A 297 -18.55 -21.82 -6.43
N TYR A 298 -18.23 -20.76 -5.69
CA TYR A 298 -17.60 -20.88 -4.37
C TYR A 298 -18.59 -21.43 -3.34
N TRP A 299 -19.83 -20.98 -3.35
CA TRP A 299 -20.85 -21.48 -2.42
C TRP A 299 -21.29 -22.93 -2.73
N GLU A 300 -21.37 -23.30 -4.01
CA GLU A 300 -21.56 -24.70 -4.43
C GLU A 300 -20.41 -25.61 -3.98
N TYR A 301 -19.17 -25.11 -4.08
CA TYR A 301 -17.99 -25.82 -3.55
C TYR A 301 -18.08 -26.01 -2.04
N ARG A 302 -18.38 -24.94 -1.28
CA ARG A 302 -18.53 -25.04 0.18
C ARG A 302 -19.63 -25.99 0.60
N GLU A 303 -20.79 -25.93 -0.05
CA GLU A 303 -21.88 -26.89 0.16
C GLU A 303 -21.37 -28.33 0.01
N HIS A 304 -20.68 -28.62 -1.10
CA HIS A 304 -20.15 -29.96 -1.36
C HIS A 304 -19.18 -30.41 -0.26
N THR A 305 -18.25 -29.55 0.15
CA THR A 305 -17.30 -29.85 1.23
C THR A 305 -18.01 -30.12 2.55
N ILE A 306 -19.03 -29.33 2.91
CA ILE A 306 -19.81 -29.53 4.13
C ILE A 306 -20.56 -30.87 4.11
N VAL A 307 -21.09 -31.29 2.96
CA VAL A 307 -21.75 -32.60 2.81
C VAL A 307 -20.79 -33.74 3.11
N THR A 308 -19.50 -33.58 2.82
CA THR A 308 -18.48 -34.63 2.99
C THR A 308 -17.89 -34.77 4.39
N TYR A 309 -18.14 -33.84 5.32
CA TYR A 309 -17.80 -34.00 6.74
C TYR A 309 -18.60 -35.12 7.39
#